data_AF-A0A6N9BS01-F1
#
_entry.id   AF-A0A6N9BS01-F1
#
_cell.length_a   1.000
_cell.length_b   1.000
_cell.length_c   1.000
_cell.angle_alpha   90.00
_cell.angle_beta   90.00
_cell.angle_gamma   90.00
#
_symmetry.space_group_name_H-M   'P 1'
#
loop_
_entity.id
_entity.type
_entity.pdbx_description
1 polymer ?
#
loop_
_entity_poly.entity_id
_entity_poly.type
_entity_poly.pdbx_seq_one_letter_code
_entity_poly.pdbx_strand_id
1 'polypeptide(L)'
;MLQAPGGRDGLAESWRRRFEILDRIDGAYFTRWRELSEAERMRAGLAWPAFFFSFLYYFAKGMWEKGLLFMTVYAALGMALGAVGVPGVLVWFWVGALCVACAASDYYKRVEHGERIWPWLARRMPGFLRSTPGLGVVAVVALGCHVAIAVQT
;
A
#
# COMPACT_ATOMS: atom_id res chain seq x y z
N MET A 1 -5.90 -4.03 -16.69
CA MET A 1 -4.55 -4.64 -16.68
C MET A 1 -4.40 -5.46 -15.40
N LEU A 2 -4.76 -6.74 -15.42
CA LEU A 2 -4.53 -7.66 -14.31
C LEU A 2 -3.55 -8.73 -14.81
N GLN A 3 -2.29 -8.65 -14.40
CA GLN A 3 -1.34 -9.75 -14.51
C GLN A 3 -0.54 -9.85 -13.21
N ALA A 4 -0.76 -10.95 -12.50
CA ALA A 4 0.23 -11.72 -11.75
C ALA A 4 -0.40 -13.12 -11.60
N PRO A 5 0.25 -14.24 -11.97
CA PRO A 5 1.69 -14.51 -11.81
C PRO A 5 2.41 -14.91 -13.12
N GLY A 6 3.68 -14.52 -13.28
CA GLY A 6 4.50 -14.94 -14.42
C GLY A 6 5.57 -13.94 -14.82
N GLY A 7 6.60 -13.78 -13.98
CA GLY A 7 7.82 -13.05 -14.35
C GLY A 7 7.61 -11.58 -14.76
N ARG A 8 8.67 -10.98 -15.31
CA ARG A 8 8.68 -9.57 -15.76
C ARG A 8 8.02 -9.39 -17.13
N ASP A 9 7.57 -10.48 -17.73
CA ASP A 9 7.12 -10.60 -19.11
C ASP A 9 5.72 -10.00 -19.25
N GLY A 10 5.65 -8.69 -19.51
CA GLY A 10 4.41 -7.91 -19.59
C GLY A 10 4.44 -6.61 -18.79
N LEU A 11 5.51 -6.37 -18.01
CA LEU A 11 5.71 -5.09 -17.36
C LEU A 11 6.05 -4.00 -18.39
N ALA A 12 5.39 -2.84 -18.24
CA ALA A 12 5.80 -1.64 -18.96
C ALA A 12 7.27 -1.33 -18.66
N GLU A 13 7.97 -0.75 -19.64
CA GLU A 13 9.41 -0.43 -19.54
C GLU A 13 9.75 0.42 -18.29
N SER A 14 8.85 1.33 -17.91
CA SER A 14 9.00 2.13 -16.69
C SER A 14 8.99 1.31 -15.39
N TRP A 15 8.28 0.17 -15.37
CA TRP A 15 8.27 -0.75 -14.24
C TRP A 15 9.47 -1.69 -14.25
N ARG A 16 9.91 -2.14 -15.44
CA ARG A 16 11.13 -2.94 -15.57
C ARG A 16 12.35 -2.22 -14.99
N ARG A 17 12.56 -0.95 -15.38
CA ARG A 17 13.66 -0.12 -14.86
C ARG A 17 13.59 0.09 -13.35
N ARG A 18 12.39 0.17 -12.78
CA ARG A 18 12.21 0.25 -11.32
C ARG A 18 12.63 -1.04 -10.64
N PHE A 19 12.23 -2.17 -11.21
CA PHE A 19 12.53 -3.49 -10.67
C PHE A 19 14.04 -3.77 -10.71
N GLU A 20 14.73 -3.36 -11.77
CA GLU A 20 16.21 -3.44 -11.84
C GLU A 20 16.92 -2.69 -10.69
N ILE A 21 16.37 -1.56 -10.24
CA ILE A 21 16.90 -0.84 -9.08
C ILE A 21 16.55 -1.60 -7.78
N LEU A 22 15.31 -2.09 -7.67
CA LEU A 22 14.84 -2.81 -6.49
C LEU A 22 15.53 -4.16 -6.30
N ASP A 23 15.97 -4.82 -7.38
CA ASP A 23 16.74 -6.07 -7.34
C ASP A 23 17.99 -5.95 -6.47
N ARG A 24 18.71 -4.82 -6.58
CA ARG A 24 19.96 -4.57 -5.84
C ARG A 24 19.76 -4.60 -4.32
N ILE A 25 18.55 -4.28 -3.88
CA ILE A 25 18.18 -4.23 -2.47
C ILE A 25 17.13 -5.28 -2.10
N ASP A 26 16.88 -6.26 -2.97
CA ASP A 26 15.88 -7.33 -2.79
C ASP A 26 14.47 -6.79 -2.44
N GLY A 27 14.12 -5.67 -3.08
CA GLY A 27 12.87 -4.95 -2.80
C GLY A 27 12.77 -4.36 -1.39
N ALA A 28 13.81 -4.43 -0.55
CA ALA A 28 13.82 -3.94 0.83
C ALA A 28 14.05 -2.43 0.93
N TYR A 29 13.27 -1.65 0.18
CA TYR A 29 13.42 -0.20 0.04
C TYR A 29 13.58 0.52 1.38
N PHE A 30 12.68 0.31 2.35
CA PHE A 30 12.74 1.03 3.62
C PHE A 30 13.96 0.76 4.49
N THR A 31 14.58 -0.42 4.39
CA THR A 31 15.74 -0.78 5.22
C THR A 31 17.05 -0.54 4.49
N ARG A 32 17.06 -0.60 3.16
CA ARG A 32 18.26 -0.55 2.31
C ARG A 32 18.30 0.62 1.34
N TRP A 33 17.37 1.59 1.43
CA TRP A 33 17.34 2.78 0.55
C TRP A 33 18.65 3.58 0.56
N ARG A 34 19.42 3.53 1.65
CA ARG A 34 20.72 4.22 1.77
C ARG A 34 21.77 3.67 0.81
N GLU A 35 21.62 2.44 0.34
CA GLU A 35 22.50 1.78 -0.63
C GLU A 35 22.26 2.28 -2.06
N LEU A 36 21.13 2.95 -2.30
CA LEU A 36 20.79 3.56 -3.59
C LEU A 36 21.29 5.01 -3.67
N SER A 37 21.64 5.44 -4.87
CA SER A 37 21.85 6.86 -5.18
C SER A 37 20.55 7.67 -5.07
N GLU A 38 20.64 8.99 -4.93
CA GLU A 38 19.46 9.86 -4.80
C GLU A 38 18.50 9.75 -6.00
N ALA A 39 19.05 9.69 -7.22
CA ALA A 39 18.28 9.49 -8.43
C ALA A 39 17.56 8.12 -8.46
N GLU A 40 18.22 7.07 -7.97
CA GLU A 40 17.63 5.73 -7.87
C GLU A 40 16.53 5.69 -6.81
N ARG A 41 16.70 6.36 -5.66
CA ARG A 41 15.66 6.48 -4.63
C ARG A 41 14.39 7.10 -5.19
N MET A 42 14.51 8.23 -5.90
CA MET A 42 13.34 8.88 -6.51
C MET A 42 12.68 8.02 -7.58
N ARG A 43 13.46 7.36 -8.44
CA ARG A 43 12.95 6.54 -9.54
C ARG A 43 12.28 5.25 -9.06
N ALA A 44 12.90 4.57 -8.11
CA ALA A 44 12.44 3.29 -7.57
C ALA A 44 11.36 3.45 -6.51
N GLY A 45 11.43 4.48 -5.66
CA GLY A 45 10.57 4.62 -4.49
C GLY A 45 9.22 5.28 -4.77
N LEU A 46 9.14 6.26 -5.68
CA LEU A 46 7.96 7.11 -5.77
C LEU A 46 7.02 6.69 -6.90
N ALA A 47 6.11 5.76 -6.61
CA ALA A 47 4.96 5.52 -7.44
C ALA A 47 3.93 6.66 -7.25
N TRP A 48 4.22 7.85 -7.79
CA TRP A 48 3.41 9.07 -7.62
C TRP A 48 1.89 8.90 -7.79
N PRO A 49 1.37 8.07 -8.73
CA PRO A 49 -0.07 7.83 -8.81
C PRO A 49 -0.66 7.23 -7.50
N ALA A 50 0.12 6.46 -6.74
CA ALA A 50 -0.30 5.93 -5.45
C ALA A 50 -0.49 7.02 -4.38
N PHE A 51 -0.04 8.26 -4.61
CA PHE A 51 -0.31 9.38 -3.71
C PHE A 51 -1.77 9.79 -3.77
N PHE A 52 -2.22 10.05 -5.00
CA PHE A 52 -3.56 10.56 -5.27
C PHE A 52 -4.60 9.47 -5.15
N PHE A 53 -4.23 8.25 -5.57
CA PHE A 53 -5.13 7.10 -5.57
C PHE A 53 -4.95 6.19 -4.33
N SER A 54 -4.03 6.48 -3.41
CA SER A 54 -3.82 5.78 -2.12
C SER A 54 -4.11 4.27 -2.17
N PHE A 55 -5.14 3.79 -1.47
CA PHE A 55 -5.54 2.38 -1.47
C PHE A 55 -6.18 1.91 -2.79
N LEU A 56 -6.84 2.80 -3.56
CA LEU A 56 -7.39 2.49 -4.89
C LEU A 56 -6.31 2.07 -5.88
N TYR A 57 -5.12 2.65 -5.74
CA TYR A 57 -3.95 2.25 -6.51
C TYR A 57 -3.59 0.77 -6.30
N TYR A 58 -3.62 0.31 -5.04
CA TYR A 58 -3.32 -1.07 -4.70
C TYR A 58 -4.33 -2.04 -5.29
N PHE A 59 -5.62 -1.67 -5.32
CA PHE A 59 -6.65 -2.47 -5.99
C PHE A 59 -6.40 -2.56 -7.50
N ALA A 60 -6.12 -1.43 -8.16
CA ALA A 60 -5.82 -1.40 -9.60
C ALA A 60 -4.61 -2.26 -9.98
N LYS A 61 -3.62 -2.39 -9.08
CA LYS A 61 -2.40 -3.17 -9.28
C LYS A 61 -2.49 -4.64 -8.85
N GLY A 62 -3.66 -5.12 -8.41
CA GLY A 62 -3.79 -6.52 -8.00
C GLY A 62 -3.31 -6.81 -6.56
N MET A 63 -2.98 -5.78 -5.77
CA MET A 63 -2.51 -5.87 -4.38
C MET A 63 -3.65 -5.65 -3.38
N TRP A 64 -4.74 -6.41 -3.53
CA TRP A 64 -6.04 -6.07 -2.90
C TRP A 64 -5.99 -6.21 -1.37
N GLU A 65 -5.21 -7.15 -0.85
CA GLU A 65 -5.05 -7.36 0.59
C GLU A 65 -4.37 -6.16 1.27
N LYS A 66 -3.29 -5.66 0.67
CA LYS A 66 -2.60 -4.44 1.14
C LYS A 66 -3.50 -3.21 0.97
N GLY A 67 -4.28 -3.13 -0.12
CA GLY A 67 -5.28 -2.08 -0.34
C GLY A 67 -6.36 -2.02 0.76
N LEU A 68 -6.94 -3.18 1.12
CA LEU A 68 -7.92 -3.28 2.22
C LEU A 68 -7.34 -2.82 3.56
N LEU A 69 -6.08 -3.16 3.81
CA LEU A 69 -5.38 -2.74 5.02
C LEU A 69 -5.17 -1.23 5.05
N PHE A 70 -4.70 -0.62 3.96
CA PHE A 70 -4.57 0.84 3.87
C PHE A 70 -5.93 1.54 4.03
N MET A 71 -7.00 0.98 3.47
CA MET A 71 -8.37 1.49 3.66
C MET A 71 -8.81 1.44 5.13
N THR A 72 -8.52 0.32 5.81
CA THR A 72 -8.82 0.15 7.24
C THR A 72 -8.05 1.17 8.09
N VAL A 73 -6.75 1.34 7.82
CA VAL A 73 -5.89 2.30 8.53
C VAL A 73 -6.36 3.73 8.29
N TYR A 74 -6.71 4.08 7.06
CA TYR A 74 -7.26 5.40 6.73
C TYR A 74 -8.52 5.71 7.54
N ALA A 75 -9.49 4.78 7.55
CA ALA A 75 -10.73 4.96 8.29
C ALA A 75 -10.49 5.06 9.82
N ALA A 76 -9.66 4.18 10.38
CA ALA A 76 -9.33 4.17 11.80
C ALA A 76 -8.63 5.47 12.24
N LEU A 77 -7.62 5.91 11.49
CA LEU A 77 -6.92 7.17 11.75
C LEU A 77 -7.85 8.36 11.57
N GLY A 78 -8.68 8.37 10.55
CA GLY A 78 -9.66 9.43 10.30
C GLY A 78 -10.62 9.63 11.47
N MET A 79 -11.12 8.54 12.05
CA MET A 79 -11.96 8.59 13.26
C MET A 79 -11.18 9.08 14.48
N ALA A 80 -10.02 8.47 14.77
CA ALA A 80 -9.25 8.78 15.97
C ALA A 80 -8.70 10.21 15.97
N LEU A 81 -8.16 10.67 14.84
CA LEU A 81 -7.58 12.00 14.69
C LEU A 81 -8.68 13.06 14.54
N GLY A 82 -9.79 12.74 13.87
CA GLY A 82 -10.95 13.63 13.79
C GLY A 82 -11.54 13.93 15.18
N ALA A 83 -11.58 12.94 16.08
CA ALA A 83 -12.06 13.12 17.45
C ALA A 83 -11.23 14.13 18.29
N VAL A 84 -9.97 14.37 17.91
CA VAL A 84 -9.09 15.38 18.54
C VAL A 84 -8.93 16.64 17.68
N GLY A 85 -9.80 16.85 16.69
CA GLY A 85 -9.85 18.07 15.87
C GLY A 85 -8.80 18.14 14.76
N VAL A 86 -8.14 17.03 14.41
CA VAL A 86 -7.19 17.00 13.29
C VAL A 86 -7.96 17.01 11.96
N PRO A 87 -7.64 17.92 11.03
CA PRO A 87 -8.28 17.95 9.73
C PRO A 87 -8.09 16.65 8.93
N GLY A 88 -9.17 16.11 8.36
CA GLY A 88 -9.13 14.89 7.55
C GLY A 88 -8.17 14.95 6.36
N VAL A 89 -7.92 16.15 5.81
CA VAL A 89 -6.94 16.37 4.73
C VAL A 89 -5.53 15.94 5.13
N LEU A 90 -5.15 16.11 6.40
CA LEU A 90 -3.84 15.67 6.89
C LEU A 90 -3.77 14.14 6.94
N VAL A 91 -4.86 13.47 7.35
CA VAL A 91 -4.94 12.01 7.35
C VAL A 91 -4.82 11.46 5.93
N TRP A 92 -5.53 12.06 4.98
CA TRP A 92 -5.42 11.71 3.56
C TRP A 92 -3.99 11.88 3.03
N PHE A 93 -3.34 13.03 3.34
CA PHE A 93 -1.97 13.31 2.92
C PHE A 93 -0.98 12.28 3.48
N TRP A 94 -1.07 11.97 4.77
CA TRP A 94 -0.20 11.00 5.44
C TRP A 94 -0.36 9.59 4.88
N VAL A 95 -1.61 9.13 4.68
CA VAL A 95 -1.87 7.81 4.10
C VAL A 95 -1.40 7.76 2.65
N GLY A 96 -1.61 8.81 1.86
CA GLY A 96 -1.11 8.92 0.49
C GLY A 96 0.41 8.85 0.43
N ALA A 97 1.11 9.55 1.33
CA ALA A 97 2.57 9.51 1.43
C ALA A 97 3.09 8.09 1.74
N LEU A 98 2.45 7.38 2.68
CA LEU A 98 2.77 5.99 2.97
C LEU A 98 2.51 5.07 1.77
N CYS A 99 1.38 5.26 1.07
CA CYS A 99 1.03 4.47 -0.11
C CYS A 99 2.10 4.62 -1.20
N VAL A 100 2.54 5.84 -1.50
CA VAL A 100 3.63 6.09 -2.48
C VAL A 100 4.91 5.41 -2.08
N ALA A 101 5.35 5.61 -0.83
CA ALA A 101 6.63 5.11 -0.36
C ALA A 101 6.68 3.58 -0.40
N CYS A 102 5.57 2.91 -0.10
CA CYS A 102 5.49 1.45 -0.07
C CYS A 102 5.19 0.82 -1.44
N ALA A 103 4.42 1.49 -2.30
CA ALA A 103 3.78 0.85 -3.45
C ALA A 103 4.75 0.19 -4.43
N ALA A 104 5.92 0.80 -4.65
CA ALA A 104 6.90 0.23 -5.57
C ALA A 104 7.55 -1.05 -5.02
N SER A 105 7.94 -1.04 -3.75
CA SER A 105 8.46 -2.22 -3.04
C SER A 105 7.41 -3.32 -2.93
N ASP A 106 6.17 -2.95 -2.63
CA ASP A 106 5.08 -3.91 -2.52
C ASP A 106 4.71 -4.57 -3.84
N TYR A 107 4.69 -3.78 -4.92
CA TYR A 107 4.41 -4.30 -6.24
C TYR A 107 5.53 -5.22 -6.73
N TYR A 108 6.79 -4.87 -6.46
CA TYR A 108 7.93 -5.75 -6.71
C TYR A 108 7.76 -7.11 -6.01
N LYS A 109 7.51 -7.10 -4.69
CA LYS A 109 7.34 -8.33 -3.91
C LYS A 109 6.12 -9.15 -4.35
N ARG A 110 5.05 -8.48 -4.80
CA ARG A 110 3.88 -9.16 -5.35
C ARG A 110 4.19 -9.88 -6.66
N VAL A 111 4.96 -9.26 -7.54
CA VAL A 111 5.29 -9.81 -8.87
C VAL A 111 6.36 -10.90 -8.78
N GLU A 112 7.44 -10.64 -8.04
CA GLU A 112 8.61 -11.53 -7.96
C GLU A 112 8.43 -12.68 -6.95
N HIS A 113 7.78 -12.41 -5.82
CA HIS A 113 7.65 -13.39 -4.72
C HIS A 113 6.22 -13.83 -4.46
N GLY A 114 5.24 -13.34 -5.23
CA GLY A 114 3.83 -13.63 -4.99
C GLY A 114 3.32 -13.12 -3.64
N GLU A 115 4.03 -12.17 -3.00
CA GLU A 115 3.71 -11.72 -1.65
C GLU A 115 2.37 -10.98 -1.64
N ARG A 116 1.39 -11.53 -0.93
CA ARG A 116 0.05 -10.93 -0.79
C ARG A 116 -0.02 -9.90 0.33
N ILE A 117 0.68 -10.15 1.44
CA ILE A 117 0.71 -9.30 2.63
C ILE A 117 2.09 -9.38 3.29
N TRP A 118 2.48 -8.36 4.05
CA TRP A 118 3.79 -8.35 4.69
C TRP A 118 3.94 -9.50 5.71
N PRO A 119 5.03 -10.29 5.66
CA PRO A 119 5.21 -11.46 6.53
C PRO A 119 5.19 -11.12 8.03
N TRP A 120 5.78 -10.00 8.40
CA TRP A 120 5.81 -9.54 9.80
C TRP A 120 4.40 -9.23 10.31
N LEU A 121 3.55 -8.66 9.45
CA LEU A 121 2.17 -8.33 9.79
C LEU A 121 1.28 -9.58 9.78
N ALA A 122 1.45 -10.47 8.80
CA ALA A 122 0.79 -11.77 8.73
C ALA A 122 0.93 -12.57 10.04
N ARG A 123 2.15 -12.56 10.61
CA ARG A 123 2.44 -13.23 11.89
C ARG A 123 1.66 -12.62 13.05
N ARG A 124 1.42 -11.30 13.05
CA ARG A 124 0.73 -10.59 14.14
C ARG A 124 -0.81 -10.66 14.02
N MET A 125 -1.34 -10.88 12.82
CA MET A 125 -2.78 -10.93 12.59
C MET A 125 -3.43 -12.22 13.12
N PRO A 126 -4.60 -12.12 13.77
CA PRO A 126 -5.43 -13.28 14.11
C PRO A 126 -5.90 -14.01 12.86
N GLY A 127 -6.20 -15.30 12.98
CA GLY A 127 -6.47 -16.19 11.82
C GLY A 127 -7.55 -15.67 10.87
N PHE A 128 -8.61 -15.07 11.38
CA PHE A 128 -9.67 -14.47 10.57
C PHE A 128 -9.16 -13.33 9.66
N LEU A 129 -8.28 -12.46 10.17
CA LEU A 129 -7.66 -11.36 9.41
C LEU A 129 -6.54 -11.82 8.46
N ARG A 130 -6.12 -13.09 8.52
CA ARG A 130 -5.24 -13.66 7.49
C ARG A 130 -6.00 -14.03 6.22
N SER A 131 -7.31 -14.18 6.31
CA SER A 131 -8.16 -14.48 5.15
C SER A 131 -8.52 -13.19 4.41
N THR A 132 -8.50 -13.24 3.07
CA THR A 132 -8.98 -12.15 2.21
C THR A 132 -10.40 -11.68 2.54
N PRO A 133 -11.40 -12.57 2.76
CA PRO A 133 -12.74 -12.13 3.14
C PRO A 133 -12.78 -11.43 4.50
N GLY A 134 -11.99 -11.89 5.49
CA GLY A 134 -11.93 -11.25 6.80
C GLY A 134 -11.36 -9.83 6.75
N LEU A 135 -10.31 -9.60 5.96
CA LEU A 135 -9.80 -8.26 5.69
C LEU A 135 -10.85 -7.39 5.00
N GLY A 136 -11.60 -7.97 4.06
CA GLY A 136 -12.68 -7.28 3.34
C GLY A 136 -13.76 -6.75 4.28
N VAL A 137 -14.27 -7.63 5.14
CA VAL A 137 -15.32 -7.27 6.12
C VAL A 137 -14.85 -6.15 7.04
N VAL A 138 -13.67 -6.29 7.63
CA VAL A 138 -13.16 -5.28 8.58
C VAL A 138 -12.96 -3.93 7.91
N ALA A 139 -12.42 -3.92 6.70
CA ALA A 139 -12.18 -2.67 5.99
C ALA A 139 -13.49 -1.95 5.62
N VAL A 140 -14.51 -2.68 5.15
CA VAL A 140 -15.82 -2.11 4.83
C VAL A 140 -16.52 -1.56 6.07
N VAL A 141 -16.51 -2.31 7.17
CA VAL A 141 -17.09 -1.86 8.44
C VAL A 141 -16.39 -0.61 8.95
N ALA A 142 -15.05 -0.60 8.97
CA ALA A 142 -14.27 0.56 9.42
C ALA A 142 -14.57 1.81 8.57
N LEU A 143 -14.61 1.66 7.25
CA LEU A 143 -14.92 2.76 6.34
C LEU A 143 -16.35 3.27 6.53
N GLY A 144 -17.33 2.37 6.71
CA GLY A 144 -18.73 2.74 6.99
C GLY A 144 -18.86 3.55 8.28
N CYS A 145 -18.21 3.13 9.36
CA CYS A 145 -18.18 3.88 10.62
C CYS A 145 -17.55 5.27 10.44
N HIS A 146 -16.42 5.36 9.73
CA HIS A 146 -15.76 6.64 9.49
C HIS A 146 -16.64 7.62 8.71
N VAL A 147 -17.30 7.15 7.64
CA VAL A 147 -18.21 7.97 6.84
C VAL A 147 -19.44 8.40 7.66
N ALA A 148 -20.02 7.50 8.45
CA ALA A 148 -21.16 7.83 9.31
C ALA A 148 -20.83 8.94 10.31
N ILE A 149 -19.65 8.89 10.94
CA ILE A 149 -19.18 9.93 11.86
C ILE A 149 -18.93 11.24 11.13
N ALA A 150 -18.26 11.20 9.97
CA ALA A 150 -17.94 12.40 9.18
C ALA A 150 -19.19 13.13 8.64
N VAL A 151 -20.32 12.43 8.46
CA VAL A 151 -21.60 13.03 8.04
C VAL A 151 -22.34 13.69 9.21
N GLN A 152 -22.04 13.32 10.45
CA GLN A 152 -22.71 13.84 11.64
C GLN A 152 -22.04 15.09 12.24
N THR A 153 -20.82 15.41 11.80
CA THR A 153 -20.02 16.58 12.22
C THR A 153 -20.10 17.71 11.21
#